data_AF-A0A975DC14-F1
#
_entry.id   AF-A0A975DC14-F1
#
_cell.length_a   1.000
_cell.length_b   1.000
_cell.length_c   1.000
_cell.angle_alpha   90.00
_cell.angle_beta   90.00
_cell.angle_gamma   90.00
#
_symmetry.space_group_name_H-M   'P 1'
#
loop_
_entity.id
_entity.type
_entity.pdbx_description
1 polymer ?
#
loop_
_entity_poly.entity_id
_entity_poly.type
_entity_poly.pdbx_seq_one_letter_code
_entity_poly.pdbx_strand_id
1 'polypeptide(L)'
;MTIAYKYMLKERTLLAEVFQFDAIGLRCPLAFVLLKKHLLNHSTQKFLLDDKVTLYNFKQYMEKQHIDFDVFEHTSFYEITIKTTPTHGS
;
A
#
# COMPACT_ATOMS: atom_id res chain seq x y z
N MET A 1 5.51 8.68 39.76
CA MET A 1 6.10 8.66 38.41
C MET A 1 5.31 7.70 37.50
N THR A 2 4.09 8.03 37.07
CA THR A 2 3.25 7.01 36.38
C THR A 2 2.31 7.56 35.30
N ILE A 3 2.33 8.87 35.06
CA ILE A 3 1.43 9.50 34.09
C ILE A 3 2.17 9.79 32.77
N ALA A 4 3.41 10.28 32.83
CA ALA A 4 4.22 10.58 31.64
C ALA A 4 4.45 9.36 30.72
N TYR A 5 4.71 8.17 31.29
CA TYR A 5 4.90 6.95 30.51
C TYR A 5 3.65 6.50 29.75
N LYS A 6 2.45 6.75 30.30
CA LYS A 6 1.19 6.39 29.65
C LYS A 6 0.89 7.29 28.45
N TYR A 7 1.30 8.56 28.50
CA TYR A 7 1.21 9.48 27.36
C TYR A 7 2.27 9.19 26.28
N MET A 8 3.53 8.92 26.67
CA MET A 8 4.58 8.57 25.71
C MET A 8 4.29 7.26 24.96
N LEU A 9 3.66 6.28 25.62
CA LEU A 9 3.23 5.04 24.95
C LEU A 9 2.00 5.25 24.06
N LYS A 10 1.10 6.17 24.40
CA LYS A 10 -0.10 6.48 23.61
C LYS A 10 0.23 7.27 22.33
N GLU A 11 1.29 8.09 22.34
CA GLU A 11 1.81 8.78 21.15
C GLU A 11 2.61 7.87 20.22
N ARG A 12 3.22 6.79 20.75
CA ARG A 12 3.92 5.79 19.93
C ARG A 12 2.99 4.87 19.14
N THR A 13 1.72 4.77 19.52
CA THR A 13 0.69 3.99 18.80
C THR A 13 -0.03 4.80 17.72
N LEU A 14 0.36 6.05 17.46
CA LEU A 14 -0.33 6.97 16.55
C LEU A 14 0.35 7.16 15.18
N LEU A 15 1.44 6.47 14.85
CA LEU A 15 2.22 6.82 13.65
C LEU A 15 2.61 5.60 12.79
N ALA A 16 1.60 5.03 12.15
CA ALA A 16 1.74 4.54 10.79
C ALA A 16 0.39 4.77 10.11
N GLU A 17 0.10 6.01 9.70
CA GLU A 17 -0.96 6.23 8.72
C GLU A 17 -0.55 5.46 7.46
N VAL A 18 -1.09 4.26 7.29
CA VAL A 18 -0.92 3.47 6.08
C VAL A 18 -1.65 4.23 4.99
N PHE A 19 -0.93 5.07 4.24
CA PHE A 19 -1.49 5.82 3.15
C PHE A 19 -2.06 4.85 2.11
N GLN A 20 -3.37 4.98 1.86
CA GLN A 20 -4.14 4.14 0.95
C GLN A 20 -4.53 4.94 -0.29
N PHE A 21 -4.45 4.31 -1.47
CA PHE A 21 -5.00 4.85 -2.71
C PHE A 21 -6.15 3.97 -3.21
N ASP A 22 -7.29 4.58 -3.50
CA ASP A 22 -8.49 3.91 -4.00
C ASP A 22 -8.63 4.15 -5.51
N ALA A 23 -8.54 3.06 -6.28
CA ALA A 23 -8.73 3.02 -7.73
C ALA A 23 -9.98 2.24 -8.15
N ILE A 24 -10.90 1.94 -7.23
CA ILE A 24 -12.14 1.22 -7.54
C ILE A 24 -12.98 2.01 -8.55
N GLY A 25 -13.52 1.31 -9.55
CA GLY A 25 -14.32 1.88 -10.63
C GLY A 25 -13.48 2.48 -11.75
N LEU A 26 -12.16 2.61 -11.57
CA LEU A 26 -11.24 2.95 -12.65
C LEU A 26 -10.89 1.69 -13.45
N ARG A 27 -10.70 1.87 -14.76
CA ARG A 27 -10.34 0.78 -15.68
C ARG A 27 -8.95 1.00 -16.27
N CYS A 28 -8.34 -0.08 -16.74
CA CYS A 28 -7.12 -0.01 -17.55
C CYS A 28 -7.36 0.83 -18.83
N PRO A 29 -6.43 1.73 -19.23
CA PRO A 29 -5.10 1.95 -18.66
C PRO A 29 -5.03 2.98 -17.53
N LEU A 30 -6.10 3.76 -17.29
CA LEU A 30 -6.08 4.88 -16.35
C LEU A 30 -5.75 4.43 -14.91
N ALA A 31 -6.39 3.36 -14.45
CA ALA A 31 -6.16 2.81 -13.12
C ALA A 31 -4.68 2.44 -12.91
N PHE A 32 -4.08 1.72 -13.87
CA PHE A 32 -2.67 1.35 -13.84
C PHE A 32 -1.74 2.56 -13.78
N VAL A 33 -1.99 3.59 -14.59
CA VAL A 33 -1.15 4.81 -14.62
C VAL A 33 -1.15 5.51 -13.25
N LEU A 34 -2.33 5.64 -12.62
CA LEU A 34 -2.44 6.28 -11.31
C LEU A 34 -1.80 5.45 -10.20
N LEU A 35 -2.05 4.13 -10.18
CA LEU A 35 -1.41 3.21 -9.24
C LEU A 35 0.12 3.31 -9.32
N LYS A 36 0.67 3.28 -10.54
CA LYS A 36 2.12 3.43 -10.76
C LYS A 36 2.62 4.79 -10.27
N LYS A 37 1.90 5.88 -10.52
CA LYS A 37 2.29 7.23 -10.04
C LYS A 37 2.36 7.26 -8.51
N HIS A 38 1.36 6.72 -7.82
CA HIS A 38 1.32 6.66 -6.36
C HIS A 38 2.41 5.75 -5.78
N LEU A 39 2.68 4.62 -6.43
CA LEU A 39 3.77 3.72 -6.07
C LEU A 39 5.14 4.42 -6.16
N LEU A 40 5.41 5.11 -7.27
CA LEU A 40 6.69 5.80 -7.50
C LEU A 40 6.90 7.00 -6.57
N ASN A 41 5.83 7.63 -6.11
CA ASN A 41 5.91 8.73 -5.16
C ASN A 41 6.21 8.26 -3.73
N HIS A 42 6.30 6.95 -3.48
CA HIS A 42 6.50 6.33 -2.16
C HIS A 42 5.50 6.81 -1.08
N SER A 43 4.36 7.35 -1.52
CA SER A 43 3.36 8.00 -0.67
C SER A 43 2.21 7.07 -0.31
N THR A 44 2.27 5.81 -0.72
CA THR A 44 1.14 4.89 -0.65
C THR A 44 1.64 3.49 -0.40
N GLN A 45 1.14 2.87 0.68
CA GLN A 45 1.48 1.51 1.07
C GLN A 45 0.38 0.52 0.69
N LYS A 46 -0.86 0.98 0.53
CA LYS A 46 -2.02 0.15 0.21
C LYS A 46 -2.75 0.66 -1.03
N PHE A 47 -3.13 -0.24 -1.92
CA PHE A 47 -3.88 0.06 -3.14
C PHE A 47 -5.15 -0.79 -3.21
N LEU A 48 -6.29 -0.15 -3.50
CA LEU A 48 -7.57 -0.82 -3.74
C LEU A 48 -7.94 -0.69 -5.22
N LEU A 49 -8.40 -1.78 -5.84
CA LEU A 49 -8.81 -1.80 -7.25
C LEU A 49 -9.79 -2.95 -7.51
N ASP A 50 -10.70 -2.81 -8.47
CA ASP A 50 -11.69 -3.84 -8.84
C ASP A 50 -11.48 -4.40 -10.26
N ASP A 51 -10.52 -3.88 -11.01
CA ASP A 51 -10.21 -4.31 -12.38
C ASP A 51 -9.13 -5.40 -12.44
N LYS A 52 -9.51 -6.60 -12.89
CA LYS A 52 -8.60 -7.76 -13.02
C LYS A 52 -7.45 -7.52 -13.98
N VAL A 53 -7.67 -6.77 -15.07
CA VAL A 53 -6.61 -6.46 -16.05
C VAL A 53 -5.58 -5.54 -15.41
N THR A 54 -6.03 -4.49 -14.71
CA THR A 54 -5.15 -3.61 -13.95
C THR A 54 -4.39 -4.38 -12.87
N LEU A 55 -5.03 -5.27 -12.11
CA LEU A 55 -4.38 -6.11 -11.11
C LEU A 55 -3.22 -6.91 -11.73
N TYR A 56 -3.47 -7.62 -12.82
CA TYR A 56 -2.46 -8.41 -13.49
C TYR A 56 -1.26 -7.56 -13.93
N ASN A 57 -1.52 -6.46 -14.63
CA ASN A 57 -0.47 -5.57 -15.14
C ASN A 57 0.33 -4.90 -14.00
N PHE A 58 -0.34 -4.53 -12.92
CA PHE A 58 0.30 -3.87 -11.78
C PHE A 58 1.16 -4.85 -10.97
N LYS A 59 0.71 -6.09 -10.74
CA LYS A 59 1.53 -7.16 -10.14
C LYS A 59 2.79 -7.43 -10.96
N GLN A 60 2.62 -7.63 -12.27
CA GLN A 60 3.75 -7.84 -13.19
C GLN A 60 4.76 -6.69 -13.16
N TYR A 61 4.27 -5.45 -13.02
CA TYR A 61 5.14 -4.29 -12.86
C TYR A 61 5.93 -4.35 -11.54
N MET A 62 5.27 -4.59 -10.40
CA MET A 62 5.93 -4.65 -9.09
C MET A 62 6.95 -5.78 -9.00
N GLU A 63 6.63 -6.96 -9.53
CA GLU A 63 7.56 -8.10 -9.63
C GLU A 63 8.82 -7.73 -10.43
N LYS A 64 8.66 -7.06 -11.59
CA LYS A 64 9.78 -6.57 -12.40
C LYS A 64 10.61 -5.48 -11.73
N GLN A 65 10.03 -4.76 -10.79
CA GLN A 65 10.73 -3.75 -10.00
C GLN A 65 11.31 -4.33 -8.70
N HIS A 66 11.21 -5.64 -8.48
CA HIS A 66 11.63 -6.32 -7.25
C HIS A 66 10.99 -5.71 -5.99
N ILE A 67 9.73 -5.27 -6.10
CA ILE A 67 8.96 -4.74 -4.97
C ILE A 67 8.19 -5.89 -4.35
N ASP A 68 8.37 -6.09 -3.04
CA ASP A 68 7.63 -7.08 -2.28
C ASP A 68 6.24 -6.57 -1.92
N PHE A 69 5.20 -7.38 -2.18
CA PHE A 69 3.81 -7.04 -1.87
C PHE A 69 3.00 -8.29 -1.50
N ASP A 70 1.89 -8.06 -0.80
CA ASP A 70 0.81 -9.03 -0.62
C ASP A 70 -0.42 -8.61 -1.42
N VAL A 71 -1.23 -9.59 -1.81
CA VAL A 71 -2.52 -9.37 -2.47
C VAL A 71 -3.60 -10.07 -1.66
N PHE A 72 -4.67 -9.34 -1.35
CA PHE A 72 -5.85 -9.87 -0.70
C PHE A 72 -7.04 -9.72 -1.67
N GLU A 73 -7.73 -10.82 -1.93
CA GLU A 73 -8.96 -10.81 -2.73
C GLU A 73 -10.15 -10.67 -1.78
N HIS A 74 -10.98 -9.68 -2.06
CA HIS A 74 -12.26 -9.45 -1.40
C HIS A 74 -13.40 -9.69 -2.40
N THR A 75 -14.63 -9.77 -1.89
CA THR A 75 -15.82 -10.07 -2.71
C THR A 75 -16.00 -9.14 -3.91
N SER A 76 -15.59 -7.87 -3.79
CA SER A 76 -15.85 -6.83 -4.80
C SER A 76 -14.59 -6.11 -5.30
N PHE A 77 -13.43 -6.36 -4.71
CA PHE A 77 -12.19 -5.65 -5.03
C PHE A 77 -10.96 -6.45 -4.59
N TYR A 78 -9.81 -5.98 -5.02
CA TYR A 78 -8.49 -6.45 -4.66
C TYR A 78 -7.79 -5.40 -3.82
N GLU A 79 -7.12 -5.84 -2.76
CA GLU A 79 -6.21 -5.02 -1.97
C GLU A 79 -4.77 -5.47 -2.25
N ILE A 80 -3.88 -4.53 -2.48
CA ILE A 80 -2.44 -4.77 -2.59
C ILE A 80 -1.74 -3.96 -1.51
N THR A 81 -0.92 -4.62 -0.70
CA THR A 81 -0.15 -3.98 0.36
C THR A 81 1.34 -4.18 0.13
N ILE A 82 2.11 -3.10 0.08
CA ILE A 82 3.58 -3.14 -0.06
C ILE A 82 4.19 -3.61 1.26
N LYS A 83 5.10 -4.59 1.19
CA LYS A 83 5.94 -5.00 2.32
C LYS A 83 7.08 -4.00 2.45
N THR A 84 7.04 -3.16 3.48
CA THR A 84 8.24 -2.42 3.90
C THR A 84 9.20 -3.43 4.49
N THR A 85 10.30 -3.75 3.81
CA THR A 85 11.42 -4.46 4.44
C THR A 85 11.88 -3.64 5.64
N PRO A 86 11.97 -4.21 6.86
CA PRO A 86 12.64 -3.52 7.95
C PRO A 86 14.10 -3.31 7.52
N THR A 87 14.47 -2.05 7.26
CA THR A 87 15.86 -1.67 7.10
C THR A 87 16.58 -2.01 8.39
N HIS A 88 17.31 -3.14 8.42
CA HIS A 88 18.34 -3.34 9.43
C HIS A 88 19.34 -2.19 9.26
N GLY A 89 19.36 -1.29 10.25
CA GLY A 89 20.34 -0.22 10.33
C GLY A 89 21.73 -0.80 10.17
N SER A 90 22.46 -0.29 9.19
CA SER A 90 23.92 -0.42 9.10
C SER A 90 24.56 0.72 9.88
#